data_AF-A0A561BS89-F1
#
_entry.id   AF-A0A561BS89-F1
#
_cell.length_a   1.000
_cell.length_b   1.000
_cell.length_c   1.000
_cell.angle_alpha   90.00
_cell.angle_beta   90.00
_cell.angle_gamma   90.00
#
_symmetry.space_group_name_H-M   'P 1'
#
loop_
_entity.id
_entity.type
_entity.pdbx_description
1 polymer ?
#
loop_
_entity_poly.entity_id
_entity_poly.type
_entity_poly.pdbx_seq_one_letter_code
_entity_poly.pdbx_strand_id
1 'polypeptide(L)'
;MPRREITAGTEGPVQADLTMTGRNGTIRVTVEAGRPAGLVVDTADDLPVSPSFASVTGAGLAWENAAPQPDVPGPQEQRGRLVAQIDSEADPRDGSKVDVTVNVPPGSSVFVATETAGVEIGHGELTNVHVESREGAVRVAESADVFVHSQGEVWVGRAATVDIRSTGGPGSGPVTIGAADAIDVQAKGSDIRIGTAHGTVAAHSAQGSVTIDAIDPTIDKSARKPLRIGAPAGRVTLPDAVPAGVRVRVSDANGDRSIGDAPRTDSGPEAERTKDFSVRKRDLQRGSDTNKLGI
;
A
#
# COMPACT_ATOMS: atom_id res chain seq x y z
N MET A 1 19.86 -23.93 13.17
CA MET A 1 18.53 -23.30 13.18
C MET A 1 17.51 -24.39 13.42
N PRO A 2 17.00 -24.53 14.66
CA PRO A 2 15.85 -25.37 14.90
C PRO A 2 14.68 -24.91 14.03
N ARG A 3 14.12 -25.88 13.29
CA ARG A 3 12.96 -25.71 12.43
C ARG A 3 11.73 -26.29 13.11
N ARG A 4 10.62 -25.57 13.08
CA ARG A 4 9.33 -26.02 13.59
C ARG A 4 8.31 -25.95 12.48
N GLU A 5 7.52 -27.01 12.33
CA GLU A 5 6.56 -27.12 11.23
C GLU A 5 5.21 -27.53 11.79
N ILE A 6 4.18 -26.77 11.41
CA ILE A 6 2.78 -27.04 11.71
C ILE A 6 2.06 -27.09 10.37
N THR A 7 1.35 -28.16 10.10
CA THR A 7 0.55 -28.28 8.88
C THR A 7 -0.90 -28.53 9.28
N ALA A 8 -1.83 -27.80 8.68
CA ALA A 8 -3.26 -27.98 8.84
C ALA A 8 -3.83 -28.62 7.57
N GLY A 9 -4.27 -29.87 7.67
CA GLY A 9 -4.87 -30.60 6.56
C GLY A 9 -6.27 -30.09 6.22
N THR A 10 -6.35 -28.96 5.51
CA THR A 10 -7.61 -28.48 4.93
C THR A 10 -7.52 -28.37 3.42
N GLU A 11 -8.57 -28.86 2.77
CA GLU A 11 -8.80 -28.72 1.34
C GLU A 11 -9.67 -27.47 1.14
N GLY A 12 -9.04 -26.31 0.96
CA GLY A 12 -9.76 -25.07 0.64
C GLY A 12 -9.12 -23.80 1.20
N PRO A 13 -9.67 -22.62 0.83
CA PRO A 13 -9.20 -21.34 1.33
C PRO A 13 -9.18 -21.24 2.85
N VAL A 14 -8.15 -20.58 3.39
CA VAL A 14 -7.98 -20.36 4.83
C VAL A 14 -7.81 -18.88 5.13
N GLN A 15 -7.99 -18.51 6.39
CA GLN A 15 -7.53 -17.24 6.93
C GLN A 15 -6.24 -17.48 7.73
N ALA A 16 -5.15 -16.79 7.39
CA ALA A 16 -3.91 -16.83 8.14
C ALA A 16 -3.71 -15.52 8.90
N ASP A 17 -3.72 -15.58 10.23
CA ASP A 17 -3.49 -14.45 11.12
C ASP A 17 -2.13 -14.62 11.81
N LEU A 18 -1.18 -13.76 11.46
CA LEU A 18 0.21 -13.85 11.87
C LEU A 18 0.60 -12.60 12.65
N THR A 19 1.03 -12.76 13.90
CA THR A 19 1.51 -11.66 14.74
C THR A 19 2.94 -11.96 15.17
N MET A 20 3.86 -11.02 14.96
CA MET A 20 5.24 -11.13 15.42
C MET A 20 5.70 -9.89 16.18
N THR A 21 6.07 -10.07 17.44
CA THR A 21 6.55 -9.00 18.34
C THR A 21 8.04 -9.15 18.63
N GLY A 22 8.74 -8.03 18.88
CA GLY A 22 10.11 -8.05 19.42
C GLY A 22 11.29 -8.48 18.52
N ARG A 23 11.11 -8.90 17.26
CA ARG A 23 12.22 -9.33 16.36
C ARG A 23 12.30 -8.61 15.01
N ASN A 24 13.54 -8.40 14.59
CA ASN A 24 13.92 -8.29 13.17
C ASN A 24 13.84 -9.68 12.52
N GLY A 25 13.19 -9.78 11.36
CA GLY A 25 12.96 -11.06 10.69
C GLY A 25 12.19 -10.90 9.39
N THR A 26 11.71 -12.02 8.86
CA THR A 26 10.88 -12.03 7.65
C THR A 26 9.68 -12.93 7.85
N ILE A 27 8.48 -12.43 7.56
CA ILE A 27 7.29 -13.24 7.37
C ILE A 27 7.09 -13.41 5.87
N ARG A 28 7.26 -14.62 5.37
CA ARG A 28 7.01 -15.02 3.99
C ARG A 28 5.69 -15.75 3.89
N VAL A 29 4.85 -15.33 2.96
CA VAL A 29 3.60 -16.04 2.65
C VAL A 29 3.66 -16.49 1.20
N THR A 30 3.46 -17.79 1.01
CA THR A 30 3.44 -18.48 -0.27
C THR A 30 2.06 -19.03 -0.53
N VAL A 31 1.59 -18.90 -1.77
CA VAL A 31 0.30 -19.44 -2.19
C VAL A 31 0.55 -20.68 -3.04
N GLU A 32 0.06 -21.83 -2.60
CA GLU A 32 0.33 -23.12 -3.25
C GLU A 32 -0.96 -23.91 -3.48
N ALA A 33 -1.29 -24.14 -4.75
CA ALA A 33 -2.44 -24.96 -5.12
C ALA A 33 -2.19 -26.44 -4.78
N GLY A 34 -3.20 -27.12 -4.24
CA GLY A 34 -3.13 -28.55 -3.92
C GLY A 34 -2.25 -28.92 -2.72
N ARG A 35 -1.74 -27.93 -1.99
CA ARG A 35 -1.05 -28.14 -0.71
C ARG A 35 -1.93 -27.68 0.45
N PRO A 36 -2.03 -28.44 1.55
CA PRO A 36 -2.69 -27.98 2.75
C PRO A 36 -2.01 -26.72 3.31
N ALA A 37 -2.77 -25.88 3.99
CA ALA A 37 -2.21 -24.74 4.70
C ALA A 37 -1.16 -25.20 5.72
N GLY A 38 -0.05 -24.47 5.83
CA GLY A 38 1.04 -24.83 6.73
C GLY A 38 1.90 -23.65 7.12
N LEU A 39 2.56 -23.77 8.26
CA LEU A 39 3.42 -22.79 8.88
C LEU A 39 4.76 -23.45 9.22
N VAL A 40 5.84 -22.85 8.76
CA VAL A 40 7.20 -23.20 9.14
C VAL A 40 7.80 -22.00 9.87
N VAL A 41 8.36 -22.21 11.04
CA VAL A 41 9.09 -21.19 11.81
C VAL A 41 10.51 -21.67 12.00
N ASP A 42 11.46 -20.90 11.45
CA ASP A 42 12.89 -21.11 11.60
C ASP A 42 13.46 -20.06 12.56
N THR A 43 14.03 -20.52 13.68
CA THR A 43 14.62 -19.66 14.71
C THR A 43 16.13 -19.87 14.81
N ALA A 44 16.87 -18.82 15.15
CA ALA A 44 18.32 -18.91 15.38
C ALA A 44 18.71 -19.65 16.69
N ASP A 45 17.80 -19.76 17.66
CA ASP A 45 18.13 -20.17 19.04
C ASP A 45 17.90 -21.67 19.32
N ASP A 46 18.92 -22.38 19.83
CA ASP A 46 18.92 -23.83 20.17
C ASP A 46 18.16 -24.20 21.47
N LEU A 47 17.09 -23.49 21.84
CA LEU A 47 16.39 -23.75 23.11
C LEU A 47 15.53 -25.04 23.03
N PRO A 48 15.70 -25.99 23.97
CA PRO A 48 14.97 -27.25 23.99
C PRO A 48 13.53 -27.05 24.45
N VAL A 49 12.55 -27.65 23.75
CA VAL A 49 11.14 -27.62 24.19
C VAL A 49 10.41 -28.91 23.85
N SER A 50 9.70 -29.43 24.86
CA SER A 50 8.93 -30.67 24.84
C SER A 50 7.62 -30.54 24.04
N PRO A 51 7.11 -31.63 23.44
CA PRO A 51 5.93 -31.59 22.60
C PRO A 51 4.65 -31.72 23.45
N SER A 52 4.10 -30.59 23.84
CA SER A 52 2.66 -30.43 24.06
C SER A 52 2.35 -29.02 23.61
N PHE A 53 1.35 -28.85 22.74
CA PHE A 53 0.92 -27.57 22.16
C PHE A 53 1.23 -26.37 23.08
N ALA A 54 2.03 -25.44 22.54
CA ALA A 54 2.66 -24.25 23.14
C ALA A 54 4.19 -24.32 23.28
N SER A 55 4.80 -23.18 22.92
CA SER A 55 6.14 -22.67 23.26
C SER A 55 7.26 -22.75 22.21
N VAL A 56 7.24 -21.82 21.25
CA VAL A 56 8.44 -20.98 20.96
C VAL A 56 8.42 -19.90 22.04
N THR A 57 8.95 -20.19 23.24
CA THR A 57 8.87 -19.33 24.47
C THR A 57 7.86 -18.17 24.37
N GLY A 58 6.55 -18.48 24.44
CA GLY A 58 5.47 -17.50 24.25
C GLY A 58 4.61 -17.62 22.98
N ALA A 59 5.04 -18.34 21.94
CA ALA A 59 4.25 -18.48 20.71
C ALA A 59 3.02 -19.39 20.87
N GLY A 60 1.83 -18.80 20.74
CA GLY A 60 0.57 -19.50 20.52
C GLY A 60 0.41 -19.82 19.03
N LEU A 61 0.56 -21.09 18.67
CA LEU A 61 0.26 -21.57 17.32
C LEU A 61 -1.00 -22.44 17.40
N ALA A 62 -2.07 -22.02 16.74
CA ALA A 62 -3.37 -22.68 16.82
C ALA A 62 -4.01 -22.82 15.43
N TRP A 63 -4.65 -23.96 15.22
CA TRP A 63 -5.59 -24.15 14.13
C TRP A 63 -7.00 -24.09 14.70
N GLU A 64 -7.78 -23.11 14.25
CA GLU A 64 -9.16 -22.92 14.65
C GLU A 64 -10.07 -23.32 13.48
N ASN A 65 -10.93 -24.32 13.71
CA ASN A 65 -12.05 -24.53 12.82
C ASN A 65 -13.08 -23.44 13.13
N ALA A 66 -13.33 -22.53 12.18
CA ALA A 66 -14.37 -21.53 12.36
C ALA A 66 -15.71 -22.24 12.66
N ALA A 67 -16.29 -21.97 13.83
CA ALA A 67 -17.64 -22.42 14.11
C ALA A 67 -18.58 -21.75 13.10
N PRO A 68 -19.58 -22.47 12.54
CA PRO A 68 -20.56 -21.84 11.67
C PRO A 68 -21.23 -20.68 12.41
N GLN A 69 -21.16 -19.48 11.82
CA GLN A 69 -21.68 -18.26 12.41
C GLN A 69 -23.21 -18.27 12.23
N PRO A 70 -24.02 -18.37 13.29
CA PRO A 70 -25.43 -18.79 13.17
C PRO A 70 -26.35 -17.84 12.38
N ASP A 71 -25.93 -16.60 12.10
CA ASP A 71 -26.82 -15.53 11.61
C ASP A 71 -26.51 -15.00 10.19
N VAL A 72 -25.62 -15.64 9.41
CA VAL A 72 -25.34 -15.24 8.02
C VAL A 72 -25.98 -16.24 7.03
N PRO A 73 -27.07 -15.87 6.33
CA PRO A 73 -27.70 -16.75 5.35
C PRO A 73 -26.83 -16.90 4.09
N GLY A 74 -26.33 -18.11 3.86
CA GLY A 74 -25.56 -18.52 2.69
C GLY A 74 -24.81 -19.85 2.95
N PRO A 75 -24.30 -20.54 1.93
CA PRO A 75 -23.40 -21.68 2.14
C PRO A 75 -22.16 -21.18 2.88
N GLN A 76 -22.07 -21.50 4.17
CA GLN A 76 -20.88 -21.21 4.96
C GLN A 76 -19.82 -22.26 4.62
N GLU A 77 -18.93 -21.93 3.70
CA GLU A 77 -17.65 -22.64 3.64
C GLU A 77 -16.97 -22.43 4.99
N GLN A 78 -16.78 -23.51 5.75
CA GLN A 78 -15.95 -23.50 6.94
C GLN A 78 -14.53 -23.13 6.52
N ARG A 79 -14.20 -21.84 6.57
CA ARG A 79 -12.84 -21.38 6.36
C ARG A 79 -12.03 -21.77 7.58
N GLY A 80 -11.01 -22.59 7.34
CA GLY A 80 -10.01 -22.87 8.34
C GLY A 80 -9.27 -21.60 8.74
N ARG A 81 -8.93 -21.44 10.01
CA ARG A 81 -8.16 -20.29 10.50
C ARG A 81 -6.84 -20.75 11.12
N LEU A 82 -5.74 -20.29 10.55
CA LEU A 82 -4.39 -20.47 11.09
C LEU A 82 -4.03 -19.24 11.90
N VAL A 83 -3.78 -19.40 13.18
CA VAL A 83 -3.33 -18.31 14.06
C VAL A 83 -1.92 -18.61 14.53
N ALA A 84 -1.02 -17.65 14.30
CA ALA A 84 0.36 -17.72 14.77
C ALA A 84 0.73 -16.44 15.49
N GLN A 85 0.95 -16.52 16.80
CA GLN A 85 1.61 -15.48 17.58
C GLN A 85 3.06 -15.89 17.82
N ILE A 86 4.01 -15.02 17.51
CA ILE A 86 5.44 -15.28 17.61
C ILE A 86 6.06 -14.17 18.42
N ASP A 87 6.38 -14.48 19.68
CA ASP A 87 7.01 -13.55 20.61
C ASP A 87 8.48 -13.91 20.80
N SER A 88 9.31 -12.90 21.05
CA SER A 88 10.72 -13.11 21.30
C SER A 88 11.34 -12.04 22.17
N GLU A 89 12.10 -12.50 23.15
CA GLU A 89 12.85 -11.68 24.09
C GLU A 89 14.34 -11.49 23.71
N ALA A 90 14.79 -12.00 22.55
CA ALA A 90 16.19 -11.90 22.12
C ALA A 90 16.61 -10.45 21.83
N ASP A 91 17.81 -10.05 22.29
CA ASP A 91 18.34 -8.70 22.06
C ASP A 91 18.56 -8.48 20.54
N PRO A 92 17.95 -7.45 19.91
CA PRO A 92 18.15 -7.16 18.49
C PRO A 92 19.61 -6.88 18.11
N ARG A 93 20.50 -6.63 19.08
CA ARG A 93 21.95 -6.49 18.87
C ARG A 93 22.66 -7.80 18.57
N ASP A 94 22.09 -8.93 18.96
CA ASP A 94 22.72 -10.24 18.79
C ASP A 94 22.53 -10.78 17.35
N GLY A 95 21.77 -10.07 16.51
CA GLY A 95 21.58 -10.42 15.10
C GLY A 95 20.66 -11.63 14.87
N SER A 96 20.05 -12.17 15.93
CA SER A 96 19.08 -13.27 15.84
C SER A 96 17.86 -12.85 15.02
N LYS A 97 17.56 -13.62 13.96
CA LYS A 97 16.39 -13.43 13.10
C LYS A 97 15.39 -14.56 13.28
N VAL A 98 14.12 -14.29 12.98
CA VAL A 98 13.09 -15.31 12.77
C VAL A 98 12.59 -15.20 11.36
N ASP A 99 12.61 -16.34 10.66
CA ASP A 99 11.96 -16.48 9.37
C ASP A 99 10.72 -17.35 9.57
N VAL A 100 9.58 -16.79 9.18
CA VAL A 100 8.28 -17.45 9.23
C VAL A 100 7.86 -17.68 7.78
N THR A 101 7.55 -18.90 7.41
CA THR A 101 7.01 -19.22 6.08
C THR A 101 5.61 -19.81 6.23
N VAL A 102 4.63 -19.20 5.59
CA VAL A 102 3.23 -19.64 5.63
C VAL A 102 2.81 -20.03 4.23
N ASN A 103 2.43 -21.28 4.04
CA ASN A 103 1.82 -21.77 2.81
C ASN A 103 0.30 -21.73 2.97
N VAL A 104 -0.40 -21.08 2.05
CA VAL A 104 -1.87 -21.05 2.04
C VAL A 104 -2.42 -21.48 0.67
N PRO A 105 -3.58 -22.12 0.60
CA PRO A 105 -4.24 -22.41 -0.67
C PRO A 105 -4.69 -21.12 -1.40
N PRO A 106 -4.90 -21.16 -2.72
CA PRO A 106 -5.59 -20.08 -3.45
C PRO A 106 -6.95 -19.74 -2.84
N GLY A 107 -7.37 -18.49 -2.99
CA GLY A 107 -8.58 -17.92 -2.41
C GLY A 107 -8.47 -17.53 -0.93
N SER A 108 -7.30 -17.71 -0.32
CA SER A 108 -7.08 -17.43 1.10
C SER A 108 -6.95 -15.93 1.40
N SER A 109 -7.13 -15.58 2.68
CA SER A 109 -6.87 -14.24 3.21
C SER A 109 -5.73 -14.27 4.22
N VAL A 110 -4.96 -13.19 4.28
CA VAL A 110 -3.77 -13.08 5.12
C VAL A 110 -3.82 -11.78 5.91
N PHE A 111 -3.69 -11.89 7.23
CA PHE A 111 -3.47 -10.77 8.13
C PHE A 111 -2.08 -10.93 8.78
N VAL A 112 -1.25 -9.90 8.68
CA VAL A 112 0.09 -9.87 9.28
C VAL A 112 0.24 -8.63 10.14
N ALA A 113 0.56 -8.80 11.42
CA ALA A 113 0.93 -7.73 12.33
C ALA A 113 2.38 -7.92 12.79
N THR A 114 3.21 -6.89 12.65
CA THR A 114 4.61 -6.94 13.11
C THR A 114 5.14 -5.59 13.57
N GLU A 115 6.09 -5.61 14.50
CA GLU A 115 6.77 -4.40 14.94
C GLU A 115 7.96 -4.04 14.04
N THR A 116 8.83 -4.98 13.66
CA THR A 116 10.05 -4.63 12.91
C THR A 116 10.42 -5.59 11.77
N ALA A 117 9.54 -6.53 11.44
CA ALA A 117 9.83 -7.53 10.43
C ALA A 117 9.53 -7.08 9.01
N GLY A 118 10.30 -7.62 8.06
CA GLY A 118 9.92 -7.62 6.66
C GLY A 118 8.73 -8.57 6.44
N VAL A 119 7.83 -8.20 5.54
CA VAL A 119 6.71 -9.03 5.11
C VAL A 119 6.82 -9.24 3.60
N GLU A 120 6.87 -10.48 3.16
CA GLU A 120 6.96 -10.85 1.74
C GLU A 120 5.81 -11.79 1.41
N ILE A 121 4.87 -11.32 0.61
CA ILE A 121 3.72 -12.08 0.14
C ILE A 121 3.95 -12.35 -1.35
N GLY A 122 4.15 -13.64 -1.66
CA GLY A 122 4.48 -14.11 -3.00
C GLY A 122 3.31 -14.01 -3.98
N HIS A 123 3.52 -14.56 -5.18
CA HIS A 123 2.48 -14.64 -6.20
C HIS A 123 1.38 -15.64 -5.80
N GLY A 124 0.15 -15.33 -6.21
CA GLY A 124 -0.98 -16.24 -6.13
C GLY A 124 -2.31 -15.51 -5.95
N GLU A 125 -3.40 -16.27 -6.05
CA GLU A 125 -4.75 -15.74 -5.92
C GLU A 125 -5.13 -15.59 -4.44
N LEU A 126 -4.64 -14.54 -3.77
CA LEU A 126 -5.15 -14.13 -2.47
C LEU A 126 -6.36 -13.21 -2.63
N THR A 127 -7.37 -13.39 -1.77
CA THR A 127 -8.54 -12.50 -1.78
C THR A 127 -8.26 -11.20 -1.03
N ASN A 128 -7.54 -11.27 0.08
CA ASN A 128 -7.26 -10.10 0.90
C ASN A 128 -5.91 -10.26 1.59
N VAL A 129 -5.12 -9.19 1.54
CA VAL A 129 -3.88 -9.02 2.28
C VAL A 129 -4.00 -7.79 3.16
N HIS A 130 -3.90 -7.98 4.48
CA HIS A 130 -3.84 -6.90 5.45
C HIS A 130 -2.51 -6.97 6.19
N VAL A 131 -1.71 -5.90 6.12
CA VAL A 131 -0.43 -5.83 6.82
C VAL A 131 -0.37 -4.59 7.72
N GLU A 132 -0.11 -4.80 9.00
CA GLU A 132 0.23 -3.77 9.97
C GLU A 132 1.68 -3.96 10.38
N SER A 133 2.55 -3.04 10.00
CA SER A 133 3.99 -3.14 10.27
C SER A 133 4.47 -1.81 10.83
N ARG A 134 5.04 -1.78 12.03
CA ARG A 134 5.63 -0.51 12.51
C ARG A 134 6.91 -0.20 11.72
N GLU A 135 7.80 -1.16 11.54
CA GLU A 135 9.03 -1.07 10.75
C GLU A 135 9.20 -2.34 9.89
N GLY A 136 10.13 -2.29 8.94
CA GLY A 136 10.39 -3.37 7.98
C GLY A 136 9.69 -3.15 6.64
N ALA A 137 10.26 -3.72 5.58
CA ALA A 137 9.70 -3.59 4.24
C ALA A 137 8.52 -4.54 4.03
N VAL A 138 7.45 -4.06 3.41
CA VAL A 138 6.29 -4.86 3.02
C VAL A 138 6.30 -5.03 1.50
N ARG A 139 6.32 -6.27 1.02
CA ARG A 139 6.28 -6.62 -0.39
C ARG A 139 5.12 -7.56 -0.66
N VAL A 140 4.18 -7.14 -1.49
CA VAL A 140 3.04 -7.95 -1.93
C VAL A 140 3.11 -8.08 -3.44
N ALA A 141 3.39 -9.28 -3.95
CA ALA A 141 3.50 -9.48 -5.39
C ALA A 141 2.14 -9.33 -6.09
N GLU A 142 1.12 -10.02 -5.59
CA GLU A 142 -0.21 -10.04 -6.19
C GLU A 142 -1.30 -10.38 -5.15
N SER A 143 -2.45 -9.70 -5.21
CA SER A 143 -3.65 -10.00 -4.40
C SER A 143 -4.85 -9.27 -4.99
N ALA A 144 -6.08 -9.68 -4.72
CA ALA A 144 -7.25 -8.90 -5.12
C ALA A 144 -7.33 -7.57 -4.33
N ASP A 145 -7.35 -7.64 -3.00
CA ASP A 145 -7.33 -6.46 -2.13
C ASP A 145 -6.05 -6.44 -1.28
N VAL A 146 -5.47 -5.25 -1.15
CA VAL A 146 -4.27 -5.00 -0.33
C VAL A 146 -4.50 -3.79 0.58
N PHE A 147 -4.40 -4.02 1.88
CA PHE A 147 -4.37 -2.98 2.91
C PHE A 147 -3.02 -3.02 3.63
N VAL A 148 -2.29 -1.89 3.63
CA VAL A 148 -1.01 -1.79 4.34
C VAL A 148 -0.98 -0.54 5.21
N HIS A 149 -0.74 -0.74 6.50
CA HIS A 149 -0.39 0.32 7.42
C HIS A 149 1.07 0.11 7.85
N SER A 150 1.99 0.93 7.33
CA SER A 150 3.41 0.77 7.66
C SER A 150 4.23 2.06 7.68
N GLN A 151 5.33 2.08 8.45
CA GLN A 151 6.35 3.13 8.30
C GLN A 151 7.47 2.74 7.35
N GLY A 152 7.61 1.46 6.98
CA GLY A 152 8.67 0.99 6.10
C GLY A 152 8.45 1.26 4.62
N GLU A 153 9.34 0.71 3.79
CA GLU A 153 9.11 0.61 2.34
C GLU A 153 7.90 -0.29 2.06
N VAL A 154 7.04 0.13 1.15
CA VAL A 154 5.91 -0.68 0.70
C VAL A 154 6.00 -0.88 -0.80
N TRP A 155 5.94 -2.13 -1.25
CA TRP A 155 5.86 -2.50 -2.65
C TRP A 155 4.66 -3.41 -2.88
N VAL A 156 3.80 -3.02 -3.81
CA VAL A 156 2.66 -3.83 -4.29
C VAL A 156 2.83 -4.03 -5.78
N GLY A 157 2.92 -5.27 -6.25
CA GLY A 157 3.08 -5.58 -7.67
C GLY A 157 1.78 -5.32 -8.44
N ARG A 158 0.76 -6.15 -8.22
CA ARG A 158 -0.56 -6.02 -8.84
C ARG A 158 -1.68 -6.22 -7.81
N ALA A 159 -2.70 -5.37 -7.83
CA ALA A 159 -3.94 -5.63 -7.10
C ALA A 159 -5.17 -5.00 -7.77
N ALA A 160 -6.37 -5.46 -7.42
CA ALA A 160 -7.59 -4.73 -7.81
C ALA A 160 -7.72 -3.47 -6.95
N THR A 161 -7.63 -3.62 -5.63
CA THR A 161 -7.70 -2.51 -4.67
C THR A 161 -6.42 -2.39 -3.85
N VAL A 162 -5.93 -1.17 -3.68
CA VAL A 162 -4.80 -0.83 -2.81
C VAL A 162 -5.20 0.31 -1.87
N ASP A 163 -5.17 0.07 -0.56
CA ASP A 163 -5.21 1.10 0.48
C ASP A 163 -3.89 1.06 1.28
N ILE A 164 -3.13 2.15 1.24
CA ILE A 164 -1.87 2.27 1.98
C ILE A 164 -1.89 3.50 2.86
N ARG A 165 -1.63 3.30 4.15
CA ARG A 165 -1.42 4.36 5.14
C ARG A 165 0.01 4.31 5.64
N SER A 166 0.83 5.26 5.18
CA SER A 166 2.20 5.45 5.67
C SER A 166 2.24 6.56 6.72
N THR A 167 2.60 6.19 7.96
CA THR A 167 2.57 7.11 9.11
C THR A 167 3.77 8.05 9.19
N GLY A 168 4.79 7.87 8.34
CA GLY A 168 5.96 8.74 8.29
C GLY A 168 6.87 8.63 9.53
N GLY A 169 8.17 8.89 9.35
CA GLY A 169 9.15 8.87 10.44
C GLY A 169 10.58 8.68 9.92
N PRO A 170 11.59 8.74 10.80
CA PRO A 170 12.95 8.32 10.47
C PRO A 170 12.91 6.87 9.96
N GLY A 171 13.43 6.61 8.76
CA GLY A 171 13.38 5.28 8.14
C GLY A 171 12.16 5.04 7.24
N SER A 172 11.33 6.05 6.97
CA SER A 172 10.26 5.91 5.99
C SER A 172 10.78 5.61 4.59
N GLY A 173 10.38 4.45 4.08
CA GLY A 173 10.70 4.01 2.73
C GLY A 173 9.68 4.52 1.70
N PRO A 174 9.99 4.38 0.40
CA PRO A 174 9.06 4.72 -0.66
C PRO A 174 7.86 3.77 -0.68
N VAL A 175 6.75 4.25 -1.26
CA VAL A 175 5.59 3.43 -1.60
C VAL A 175 5.58 3.23 -3.11
N THR A 176 5.63 1.98 -3.56
CA THR A 176 5.59 1.62 -4.98
C THR A 176 4.42 0.69 -5.26
N ILE A 177 3.59 1.05 -6.23
CA ILE A 177 2.48 0.23 -6.72
C ILE A 177 2.72 -0.03 -8.20
N GLY A 178 2.83 -1.28 -8.61
CA GLY A 178 3.04 -1.66 -10.01
C GLY A 178 1.80 -1.39 -10.85
N ALA A 179 0.68 -2.01 -10.52
CA ALA A 179 -0.60 -1.80 -11.21
C ALA A 179 -1.81 -2.02 -10.29
N ALA A 180 -2.83 -1.15 -10.35
CA ALA A 180 -4.10 -1.39 -9.68
C ALA A 180 -5.31 -0.64 -10.26
N ASP A 181 -6.51 -1.17 -10.01
CA ASP A 181 -7.78 -0.58 -10.45
C ASP A 181 -8.25 0.53 -9.53
N ALA A 182 -8.10 0.37 -8.22
CA ALA A 182 -8.43 1.38 -7.21
C ALA A 182 -7.26 1.59 -6.25
N ILE A 183 -6.81 2.84 -6.14
CA ILE A 183 -5.66 3.23 -5.31
C ILE A 183 -6.08 4.34 -4.35
N ASP A 184 -5.91 4.12 -3.05
CA ASP A 184 -5.96 5.14 -2.00
C ASP A 184 -4.67 5.07 -1.17
N VAL A 185 -3.80 6.07 -1.30
CA VAL A 185 -2.53 6.13 -0.60
C VAL A 185 -2.44 7.44 0.16
N GLN A 186 -2.19 7.35 1.46
CA GLN A 186 -1.82 8.49 2.30
C GLN A 186 -0.46 8.23 2.93
N ALA A 187 0.55 8.98 2.51
CA ALA A 187 1.89 8.95 3.08
C ALA A 187 2.20 10.29 3.75
N LYS A 188 2.76 10.24 4.97
CA LYS A 188 3.22 11.46 5.65
C LYS A 188 4.63 11.89 5.22
N GLY A 189 5.50 10.94 4.90
CA GLY A 189 6.92 11.20 4.60
C GLY A 189 7.48 10.54 3.33
N SER A 190 6.73 9.66 2.67
CA SER A 190 7.25 8.80 1.61
C SER A 190 7.00 9.36 0.22
N ASP A 191 7.94 9.14 -0.70
CA ASP A 191 7.65 9.23 -2.13
C ASP A 191 6.68 8.11 -2.54
N ILE A 192 5.72 8.44 -3.39
CA ILE A 192 4.75 7.50 -3.95
C ILE A 192 5.03 7.34 -5.44
N ARG A 193 5.23 6.11 -5.90
CA ARG A 193 5.32 5.75 -7.31
C ARG A 193 4.22 4.77 -7.68
N ILE A 194 3.44 5.11 -8.70
CA ILE A 194 2.41 4.26 -9.28
C ILE A 194 2.83 3.97 -10.72
N GLY A 195 3.03 2.70 -11.06
CA GLY A 195 3.35 2.26 -12.42
C GLY A 195 2.16 2.51 -13.34
N THR A 196 1.10 1.71 -13.22
CA THR A 196 -0.11 1.84 -14.05
C THR A 196 -1.36 1.95 -13.19
N ALA A 197 -2.12 3.04 -13.36
CA ALA A 197 -3.44 3.18 -12.78
C ALA A 197 -4.52 2.72 -13.76
N HIS A 198 -5.29 1.69 -13.42
CA HIS A 198 -6.37 1.13 -14.25
C HIS A 198 -7.77 1.68 -13.91
N GLY A 199 -7.89 2.49 -12.85
CA GLY A 199 -9.15 3.10 -12.44
C GLY A 199 -8.95 4.34 -11.57
N THR A 200 -9.51 4.35 -10.36
CA THR A 200 -9.50 5.53 -9.49
C THR A 200 -8.22 5.66 -8.70
N VAL A 201 -7.67 6.88 -8.60
CA VAL A 201 -6.48 7.18 -7.78
C VAL A 201 -6.76 8.33 -6.82
N ALA A 202 -6.49 8.10 -5.54
CA ALA A 202 -6.36 9.10 -4.50
C ALA A 202 -4.99 8.92 -3.83
N ALA A 203 -3.97 9.64 -4.30
CA ALA A 203 -2.61 9.53 -3.77
C ALA A 203 -2.18 10.85 -3.13
N HIS A 204 -1.76 10.81 -1.87
CA HIS A 204 -1.33 11.98 -1.12
C HIS A 204 -0.04 11.71 -0.38
N SER A 205 1.01 12.50 -0.64
CA SER A 205 2.22 12.53 0.17
C SER A 205 2.42 13.91 0.79
N ALA A 206 2.47 14.01 2.12
CA ALA A 206 2.60 15.32 2.77
C ALA A 206 3.98 15.95 2.55
N GLN A 207 5.05 15.15 2.52
CA GLN A 207 6.44 15.63 2.39
C GLN A 207 7.19 15.07 1.16
N GLY A 208 6.72 13.96 0.59
CA GLY A 208 7.32 13.34 -0.58
C GLY A 208 6.69 13.80 -1.89
N SER A 209 7.19 13.24 -2.99
CA SER A 209 6.66 13.42 -4.33
C SER A 209 5.70 12.29 -4.71
N VAL A 210 4.83 12.54 -5.68
CA VAL A 210 3.95 11.51 -6.25
C VAL A 210 4.22 11.41 -7.75
N THR A 211 4.54 10.21 -8.22
CA THR A 211 4.76 9.91 -9.64
C THR A 211 3.78 8.86 -10.10
N ILE A 212 3.10 9.13 -11.21
CA ILE A 212 2.30 8.14 -11.95
C ILE A 212 2.96 7.95 -13.31
N ASP A 213 3.38 6.72 -13.64
CA ASP A 213 4.08 6.43 -14.89
C ASP A 213 3.11 6.26 -16.06
N ALA A 214 1.93 5.68 -15.83
CA ALA A 214 0.91 5.45 -16.83
C ALA A 214 -0.51 5.47 -16.24
N ILE A 215 -1.47 5.92 -17.06
CA ILE A 215 -2.90 5.88 -16.79
C ILE A 215 -3.55 5.06 -17.90
N ASP A 216 -4.30 4.03 -17.55
CA ASP A 216 -4.94 3.16 -18.52
C ASP A 216 -5.98 3.94 -19.35
N PRO A 217 -5.89 3.92 -20.71
CA PRO A 217 -6.87 4.57 -21.56
C PRO A 217 -8.27 3.96 -21.49
N THR A 218 -8.43 2.75 -20.96
CA THR A 218 -9.73 2.07 -20.81
C THR A 218 -10.42 2.38 -19.49
N ILE A 219 -9.85 3.23 -18.63
CA ILE A 219 -10.54 3.71 -17.41
C ILE A 219 -11.95 4.13 -17.79
N ASP A 220 -12.92 3.55 -17.09
CA ASP A 220 -14.32 3.85 -17.33
C ASP A 220 -14.54 5.36 -17.19
N LYS A 221 -14.85 6.01 -18.31
CA LYS A 221 -15.12 7.45 -18.41
C LYS A 221 -16.35 7.84 -17.58
N SER A 222 -17.16 6.85 -17.20
CA SER A 222 -18.32 6.99 -16.31
C SER A 222 -17.95 6.94 -14.83
N ALA A 223 -16.74 6.48 -14.46
CA ALA A 223 -16.21 6.58 -13.11
C ALA A 223 -15.98 8.07 -12.77
N ARG A 224 -17.02 8.72 -12.27
CA ARG A 224 -17.10 10.18 -12.04
C ARG A 224 -16.08 10.72 -11.03
N LYS A 225 -15.19 9.90 -10.47
CA LYS A 225 -14.21 10.34 -9.48
C LYS A 225 -12.93 10.80 -10.19
N PRO A 226 -12.58 12.09 -10.11
CA PRO A 226 -11.31 12.55 -10.67
C PRO A 226 -10.15 11.86 -9.96
N LEU A 227 -9.04 11.63 -10.67
CA LEU A 227 -7.78 11.27 -10.03
C LEU A 227 -7.37 12.43 -9.12
N ARG A 228 -7.16 12.17 -7.83
CA ARG A 228 -6.79 13.18 -6.83
C ARG A 228 -5.36 12.90 -6.37
N ILE A 229 -4.46 13.83 -6.68
CA ILE A 229 -3.04 13.64 -6.43
C ILE A 229 -2.51 14.85 -5.68
N GLY A 230 -1.94 14.62 -4.49
CA GLY A 230 -1.45 15.66 -3.61
C GLY A 230 0.00 15.42 -3.20
N ALA A 231 0.84 16.42 -3.38
CA ALA A 231 2.22 16.47 -2.88
C ALA A 231 2.57 17.92 -2.47
N PRO A 232 1.94 18.49 -1.43
CA PRO A 232 2.06 19.92 -1.12
C PRO A 232 3.48 20.43 -0.88
N ALA A 233 4.38 19.58 -0.35
CA ALA A 233 5.80 19.92 -0.19
C ALA A 233 6.71 19.28 -1.26
N GLY A 234 6.16 18.43 -2.12
CA GLY A 234 6.90 17.69 -3.14
C GLY A 234 6.46 18.05 -4.57
N ARG A 235 6.81 17.17 -5.52
CA ARG A 235 6.40 17.30 -6.92
C ARG A 235 5.35 16.24 -7.26
N VAL A 236 4.39 16.62 -8.10
CA VAL A 236 3.54 15.65 -8.80
C VAL A 236 4.02 15.50 -10.24
N THR A 237 4.35 14.27 -10.62
CA THR A 237 4.72 13.87 -11.99
C THR A 237 3.65 12.95 -12.56
N LEU A 238 3.15 13.27 -13.74
CA LEU A 238 2.12 12.54 -14.47
C LEU A 238 2.69 12.03 -15.81
N PRO A 239 2.07 11.02 -16.44
CA PRO A 239 2.44 10.66 -17.81
C PRO A 239 2.23 11.84 -18.76
N ASP A 240 3.01 11.88 -19.84
CA ASP A 240 2.92 12.92 -20.88
C ASP A 240 1.53 12.98 -21.54
N ALA A 241 0.84 11.83 -21.60
CA ALA A 241 -0.50 11.71 -22.14
C ALA A 241 -1.49 11.28 -21.05
N VAL A 242 -2.43 12.16 -20.72
CA VAL A 242 -3.61 11.83 -19.93
C VAL A 242 -4.73 11.43 -20.90
N PRO A 243 -5.34 10.23 -20.77
CA PRO A 243 -6.41 9.80 -21.67
C PRO A 243 -7.60 10.77 -21.72
N ALA A 244 -8.19 10.93 -22.91
CA ALA A 244 -9.32 11.84 -23.10
C ALA A 244 -10.53 11.44 -22.23
N GLY A 245 -11.05 12.39 -21.46
CA GLY A 245 -12.17 12.19 -20.53
C GLY A 245 -11.74 11.89 -19.09
N VAL A 246 -10.45 11.64 -18.84
CA VAL A 246 -9.92 11.52 -17.47
C VAL A 246 -9.68 12.90 -16.89
N ARG A 247 -10.27 13.18 -15.73
CA ARG A 247 -10.03 14.41 -14.97
C ARG A 247 -9.01 14.16 -13.87
N VAL A 248 -7.95 14.95 -13.86
CA VAL A 248 -6.89 14.89 -12.86
C VAL A 248 -6.86 16.19 -12.07
N ARG A 249 -6.91 16.09 -10.75
CA ARG A 249 -6.70 17.19 -9.81
C ARG A 249 -5.36 17.00 -9.14
N VAL A 250 -4.49 17.98 -9.30
CA VAL A 250 -3.15 18.02 -8.74
C VAL A 250 -3.09 19.14 -7.71
N SER A 251 -2.55 18.85 -6.54
CA SER A 251 -2.16 19.82 -5.52
C SER A 251 -0.69 19.60 -5.20
N ASP A 252 0.18 20.51 -5.61
CA ASP A 252 1.63 20.38 -5.37
C ASP A 252 2.23 21.69 -4.84
N ALA A 253 3.54 21.73 -4.63
CA ALA A 253 4.23 22.94 -4.14
C ALA A 253 4.03 24.20 -5.02
N ASN A 254 3.57 24.04 -6.27
CA ASN A 254 3.26 25.14 -7.19
C ASN A 254 1.77 25.55 -7.16
N GLY A 255 0.95 24.94 -6.29
CA GLY A 255 -0.48 25.20 -6.13
C GLY A 255 -1.38 24.16 -6.78
N ASP A 256 -2.69 24.44 -6.75
CA ASP A 256 -3.72 23.54 -7.26
C ASP A 256 -3.95 23.74 -8.77
N ARG A 257 -4.01 22.63 -9.51
CA ARG A 257 -4.32 22.64 -10.95
C ARG A 257 -5.20 21.45 -11.35
N SER A 258 -6.00 21.63 -12.39
CA SER A 258 -6.82 20.58 -13.01
C SER A 258 -6.35 20.32 -14.44
N ILE A 259 -6.26 19.05 -14.82
CA ILE A 259 -5.86 18.59 -16.16
C ILE A 259 -6.96 17.68 -16.71
N GLY A 260 -7.24 17.79 -18.01
CA GLY A 260 -8.20 16.92 -18.69
C GLY A 260 -9.62 17.47 -18.80
N ASP A 261 -9.84 18.76 -18.55
CA ASP A 261 -11.04 19.43 -19.05
C ASP A 261 -10.91 19.51 -20.58
N ALA A 262 -11.81 18.81 -21.29
CA ALA A 262 -12.03 19.11 -22.69
C ALA A 262 -12.35 20.60 -22.82
N PRO A 263 -11.86 21.31 -23.85
CA PRO A 263 -12.36 22.66 -24.12
C PRO A 263 -13.88 22.54 -24.20
N ARG A 264 -14.59 23.31 -23.36
CA ARG A 264 -16.02 23.57 -23.56
C ARG A 264 -16.12 24.11 -24.97
N THR A 265 -16.54 23.26 -25.90
CA THR A 265 -17.12 23.72 -27.15
C THR A 265 -18.48 24.26 -26.79
N ASP A 266 -18.49 25.46 -26.22
CA ASP A 266 -19.64 26.35 -26.34
C ASP A 266 -19.70 26.72 -27.82
N SER A 267 -20.19 25.81 -28.65
CA SER A 267 -20.54 26.07 -30.04
C SER A 267 -21.82 26.88 -30.05
N GLY A 268 -21.71 28.16 -29.71
CA GLY A 268 -22.49 29.22 -30.32
C GLY A 268 -21.70 29.77 -31.52
N PRO A 269 -22.33 29.99 -32.68
CA PRO A 269 -21.59 30.44 -33.85
C PRO A 269 -21.40 31.95 -33.74
N GLU A 270 -20.22 32.43 -33.34
CA GLU A 270 -19.80 33.78 -33.75
C GLU A 270 -18.30 34.05 -33.62
N ALA A 271 -17.72 34.31 -34.78
CA ALA A 271 -16.65 35.25 -35.07
C ALA A 271 -15.24 35.01 -34.50
N GLU A 272 -14.36 34.61 -35.42
CA GLU A 272 -13.02 35.18 -35.62
C GLU A 272 -12.62 36.28 -34.62
N ARG A 273 -11.62 35.97 -33.79
CA ARG A 273 -10.65 36.97 -33.33
C ARG A 273 -9.33 36.28 -32.97
N THR A 274 -8.45 36.23 -33.96
CA THR A 274 -7.00 36.34 -33.77
C THR A 274 -6.69 37.40 -32.70
N LYS A 275 -5.83 37.05 -31.72
CA LYS A 275 -4.92 37.99 -31.04
C LYS A 275 -3.94 37.25 -30.11
N ASP A 276 -2.73 37.09 -30.63
CA ASP A 276 -1.44 37.42 -30.00
C ASP A 276 -1.35 37.36 -28.47
N PHE A 277 -0.70 36.30 -27.99
CA PHE A 277 -0.01 36.30 -26.71
C PHE A 277 1.14 37.31 -26.74
N SER A 278 0.89 38.52 -26.24
CA SER A 278 1.94 39.50 -25.92
C SER A 278 2.14 39.56 -24.42
N VAL A 279 3.24 38.93 -23.97
CA VAL A 279 3.80 39.05 -22.62
C VAL A 279 4.20 40.51 -22.39
N ARG A 280 3.56 41.21 -21.44
CA ARG A 280 4.05 42.51 -20.94
C ARG A 280 4.60 42.36 -19.53
N LYS A 281 5.93 42.29 -19.45
CA LYS A 281 6.72 42.84 -18.33
C LYS A 281 6.63 44.36 -18.39
N ARG A 282 6.12 45.03 -17.35
CA ARG A 282 6.74 46.22 -16.72
C ARG A 282 5.87 46.91 -15.66
N ASP A 283 6.59 47.46 -14.69
CA ASP A 283 6.29 48.66 -13.88
C ASP A 283 5.51 48.50 -12.56
N LEU A 284 6.27 48.20 -11.52
CA LEU A 284 6.02 48.67 -10.16
C LEU A 284 7.29 49.36 -9.65
N GLN A 285 7.51 50.60 -10.11
CA GLN A 285 8.45 51.53 -9.50
C GLN A 285 8.03 52.99 -9.78
N ARG A 286 8.00 53.79 -8.69
CA ARG A 286 7.85 55.27 -8.58
C ARG A 286 6.44 55.86 -8.37
N GLY A 287 6.20 56.31 -7.14
CA GLY A 287 6.05 57.75 -6.85
C GLY A 287 7.07 58.08 -5.76
N SER A 288 8.13 58.88 -5.97
CA SER A 288 8.22 60.30 -6.31
C SER A 288 7.72 61.22 -5.19
N ASP A 289 8.65 61.54 -4.29
CA ASP A 289 8.98 62.86 -3.74
C ASP A 289 8.01 64.02 -4.04
N THR A 290 7.60 64.73 -2.98
CA THR A 290 7.90 66.17 -2.76
C THR A 290 7.37 66.60 -1.38
N ASN A 291 8.22 67.02 -0.45
CA ASN A 291 8.31 68.43 -0.06
C ASN A 291 9.46 68.72 0.90
N LYS A 292 10.07 69.88 0.67
CA LYS A 292 11.27 70.45 1.28
C LYS A 292 10.92 71.46 2.40
N LEU A 293 11.90 71.68 3.27
CA LEU A 293 12.26 72.90 4.05
C LEU A 293 11.60 73.19 5.41
N GLY A 294 12.46 73.25 6.44
CA GLY A 294 12.71 74.48 7.21
C GLY A 294 12.15 74.60 8.63
N ILE A 295 12.95 74.23 9.65
CA ILE A 295 13.54 75.02 10.76
C ILE A 295 14.19 74.00 11.72
#